data_AF-A0A1V1T3U7-F1
#
_entry.id   AF-A0A1V1T3U7-F1
#
_cell.length_a   1.000
_cell.length_b   1.000
_cell.length_c   1.000
_cell.angle_alpha   90.00
_cell.angle_beta   90.00
_cell.angle_gamma   90.00
#
_symmetry.space_group_name_H-M   'P 1'
#
loop_
_entity.id
_entity.type
_entity.pdbx_description
1 polymer ?
#
loop_
_entity_poly.entity_id
_entity_poly.type
_entity_poly.pdbx_seq_one_letter_code
_entity_poly.pdbx_strand_id
1 'polypeptide(L)'
;MKTFFAFYKNLIFFDHKASSTSRSSTGFDSMDSGSTDKTRSTYRDKPPQIIPASWIDGKRLRELLNRKFGSQYRLETVRDEFRIFAAEKLSEEEIQGCRFYM
;
A
#
# COMPACT_ATOMS: atom_id res chain seq x y z
N MET A 1 30.23 23.50 -10.62
CA MET A 1 29.57 24.05 -9.42
C MET A 1 28.18 23.45 -9.34
N LYS A 2 27.95 22.55 -8.36
CA LYS A 2 26.71 21.80 -8.16
C LYS A 2 25.79 22.59 -7.22
N THR A 3 24.66 23.02 -7.76
CA THR A 3 23.27 22.91 -7.25
C THR A 3 22.95 23.04 -5.75
N PHE A 4 21.79 23.68 -5.53
CA PHE A 4 20.72 23.38 -4.58
C PHE A 4 20.40 24.48 -3.56
N PHE A 5 19.29 25.16 -3.84
CA PHE A 5 18.39 25.71 -2.84
C PHE A 5 18.03 24.61 -1.84
N ALA A 6 18.26 24.87 -0.56
CA ALA A 6 17.84 24.03 0.53
C ALA A 6 16.95 24.88 1.46
N PHE A 7 15.64 24.64 1.39
CA PHE A 7 14.73 24.99 2.48
C PHE A 7 14.68 23.80 3.43
N TYR A 8 15.09 24.04 4.67
CA TYR A 8 15.01 23.06 5.75
C TYR A 8 14.19 23.65 6.90
N LYS A 9 13.40 22.75 7.54
CA LYS A 9 13.14 22.68 8.99
C LYS A 9 12.18 23.74 9.56
N ASN A 10 11.29 23.44 10.50
CA ASN A 10 10.98 22.22 11.23
C ASN A 10 9.74 22.47 12.11
N LEU A 11 9.09 21.37 12.51
CA LEU A 11 8.43 21.13 13.80
C LEU A 11 7.37 22.13 14.30
N ILE A 12 6.11 21.67 14.26
CA ILE A 12 5.07 22.08 15.21
C ILE A 12 5.06 21.06 16.35
N PHE A 13 5.30 21.54 17.58
CA PHE A 13 4.95 20.88 18.84
C PHE A 13 3.47 21.15 19.12
N PHE A 14 2.68 20.12 19.42
CA PHE A 14 1.33 20.27 20.00
C PHE A 14 1.38 19.81 21.46
N ASP A 15 1.24 20.77 22.38
CA ASP A 15 0.92 20.54 23.79
C ASP A 15 -0.61 20.62 23.97
N HIS A 16 -1.16 19.65 24.70
CA HIS A 16 -2.58 19.47 24.95
C HIS A 16 -2.97 20.21 26.24
N LYS A 17 -3.89 21.18 26.16
CA LYS A 17 -4.66 21.60 27.33
C LYS A 17 -6.10 21.96 26.99
N ALA A 18 -7.01 21.18 27.56
CA ALA A 18 -8.45 21.29 27.43
C ALA A 18 -9.01 22.57 28.08
N SER A 19 -10.06 23.14 27.47
CA SER A 19 -11.06 23.93 28.19
C SER A 19 -12.38 23.95 27.40
N SER A 20 -13.46 23.67 28.12
CA SER A 20 -14.86 23.65 27.69
C SER A 20 -15.35 25.00 27.15
N THR A 21 -16.09 25.01 26.03
CA THR A 21 -17.06 26.08 25.71
C THR A 21 -18.20 25.52 24.86
N SER A 22 -19.43 25.85 25.29
CA SER A 22 -20.72 25.44 24.76
C SER A 22 -21.15 26.19 23.47
N ARG A 23 -22.12 25.56 22.78
CA ARG A 23 -23.25 26.15 22.05
C ARG A 23 -23.03 26.91 20.71
N SER A 24 -23.73 26.36 19.71
CA SER A 24 -24.66 27.03 18.78
C SER A 24 -24.18 27.45 17.40
N SER A 25 -25.18 27.32 16.50
CA SER A 25 -25.46 28.04 15.25
C SER A 25 -24.68 27.66 14.00
N THR A 26 -25.38 26.88 13.18
CA THR A 26 -25.54 27.04 11.73
C THR A 26 -24.84 28.24 11.08
N GLY A 27 -24.00 27.94 10.09
CA GLY A 27 -23.92 28.71 8.86
C GLY A 27 -22.53 29.27 8.51
N PHE A 28 -22.22 29.09 7.23
CA PHE A 28 -21.27 29.82 6.40
C PHE A 28 -19.82 29.28 6.27
N ASP A 29 -19.55 28.86 5.03
CA ASP A 29 -18.28 28.82 4.30
C ASP A 29 -16.99 28.51 5.06
N SER A 30 -16.41 27.35 4.74
CA SER A 30 -14.97 27.19 4.71
C SER A 30 -14.63 26.21 3.61
N MET A 31 -14.19 26.76 2.47
CA MET A 31 -13.32 26.10 1.52
C MET A 31 -12.08 25.58 2.28
N ASP A 32 -12.11 24.35 2.79
CA ASP A 32 -10.90 23.67 3.23
C ASP A 32 -10.40 22.77 2.10
N SER A 33 -9.47 23.34 1.34
CA SER A 33 -8.52 22.59 0.52
C SER A 33 -7.63 21.74 1.42
N GLY A 34 -8.18 20.64 1.91
CA GLY A 34 -7.49 19.66 2.74
C GLY A 34 -6.65 18.69 1.91
N SER A 35 -5.56 19.22 1.35
CA SER A 35 -4.29 18.54 1.09
C SER A 35 -4.33 17.08 0.59
N THR A 36 -4.15 16.96 -0.72
CA THR A 36 -3.26 16.01 -1.40
C THR A 36 -2.25 15.27 -0.51
N ASP A 37 -2.65 14.17 0.13
CA ASP A 37 -1.71 13.14 0.61
C ASP A 37 -2.35 11.73 0.57
N LYS A 38 -3.10 11.44 -0.51
CA LYS A 38 -3.63 10.09 -0.78
C LYS A 38 -2.82 9.31 -1.81
N THR A 39 -1.55 9.68 -2.03
CA THR A 39 -0.66 8.93 -2.94
C THR A 39 0.38 8.11 -2.18
N ARG A 40 0.05 7.66 -0.96
CA ARG A 40 0.86 6.69 -0.21
C ARG A 40 0.06 5.45 0.23
N SER A 41 -0.90 5.05 -0.60
CA SER A 41 -1.47 3.70 -0.57
C SER A 41 -0.86 2.86 -1.68
N THR A 42 0.42 2.54 -1.49
CA THR A 42 1.20 1.63 -2.32
C THR A 42 0.88 0.21 -1.89
N TYR A 43 -0.02 -0.47 -2.61
CA TYR A 43 -0.43 -1.89 -2.49
C TYR A 43 -0.91 -2.43 -1.12
N ARG A 44 -0.70 -1.72 0.00
CA ARG A 44 -1.09 -2.16 1.35
C ARG A 44 -2.60 -2.13 1.60
N ASP A 45 -3.32 -1.19 1.00
CA ASP A 45 -4.77 -1.07 1.18
C ASP A 45 -5.58 -1.86 0.14
N LYS A 46 -4.90 -2.56 -0.79
CA LYS A 46 -5.57 -3.45 -1.75
C LYS A 46 -5.78 -4.84 -1.12
N PRO A 47 -6.94 -5.48 -1.37
CA PRO A 47 -7.15 -6.84 -0.90
C PRO A 47 -6.11 -7.78 -1.53
N PRO A 48 -5.47 -8.67 -0.74
CA PRO A 48 -4.50 -9.60 -1.29
C PRO A 48 -5.16 -10.56 -2.26
N GLN A 49 -4.42 -10.93 -3.31
CA GLN A 49 -4.79 -12.06 -4.14
C GLN A 49 -4.37 -13.33 -3.39
N ILE A 50 -5.35 -14.18 -3.09
CA ILE A 50 -5.16 -15.43 -2.37
C ILE A 50 -5.05 -16.54 -3.41
N ILE A 51 -4.02 -17.36 -3.31
CA ILE A 51 -3.89 -18.54 -4.15
C ILE A 51 -3.50 -19.77 -3.32
N PRO A 52 -4.16 -20.93 -3.51
CA PRO A 52 -3.83 -22.15 -2.78
C PRO A 52 -2.40 -22.60 -3.08
N ALA A 53 -1.60 -22.87 -2.05
CA ALA A 53 -0.24 -23.35 -2.22
C ALA A 53 -0.21 -24.78 -2.80
N SER A 54 -1.26 -25.57 -2.56
CA SER A 54 -1.47 -26.87 -3.23
C SER A 54 -1.49 -26.81 -4.76
N TRP A 55 -1.77 -25.65 -5.37
CA TRP A 55 -1.89 -25.52 -6.83
C TRP A 55 -0.64 -24.98 -7.51
N ILE A 56 0.29 -24.39 -6.75
CA ILE A 56 1.35 -23.55 -7.31
C ILE A 56 2.68 -23.82 -6.63
N ASP A 57 3.74 -23.90 -7.44
CA ASP A 57 5.09 -23.89 -6.93
C ASP A 57 5.46 -22.49 -6.40
N GLY A 58 5.64 -22.39 -5.08
CA GLY A 58 6.00 -21.15 -4.41
C GLY A 58 7.31 -20.53 -4.89
N LYS A 59 8.26 -21.33 -5.40
CA LYS A 59 9.52 -20.83 -5.97
C LYS A 59 9.25 -20.10 -7.28
N ARG A 60 8.49 -20.72 -8.19
CA ARG A 60 8.09 -20.11 -9.47
C ARG A 60 7.23 -18.88 -9.26
N LEU A 61 6.31 -18.92 -8.30
CA LEU A 61 5.49 -17.78 -7.93
C LEU A 61 6.36 -16.59 -7.48
N ARG A 62 7.36 -16.83 -6.64
CA ARG A 62 8.29 -15.78 -6.18
C ARG A 62 9.14 -15.22 -7.32
N GLU A 63 9.63 -16.07 -8.22
CA GLU A 63 10.37 -15.63 -9.41
C GLU A 63 9.50 -14.78 -10.35
N LEU A 64 8.25 -15.19 -10.60
CA LEU A 64 7.27 -14.43 -11.37
C LEU A 64 6.99 -13.07 -10.73
N LEU A 65 6.71 -13.04 -9.42
CA LEU A 65 6.45 -11.79 -8.69
C LEU A 65 7.65 -10.85 -8.72
N ASN A 66 8.86 -11.38 -8.54
CA ASN A 66 10.08 -10.60 -8.64
C ASN A 66 10.32 -10.06 -10.06
N ARG A 67 9.99 -10.82 -11.10
CA ARG A 67 10.10 -10.38 -12.50
C ARG A 67 9.08 -9.30 -12.86
N LYS A 68 7.83 -9.44 -12.38
CA LYS A 68 6.72 -8.54 -12.72
C LYS A 68 6.72 -7.25 -11.88
N PHE A 69 6.88 -7.41 -10.57
CA PHE A 69 6.72 -6.32 -9.61
C PHE A 69 8.05 -5.87 -8.97
N GLY A 70 9.15 -6.60 -9.17
CA GLY A 70 10.44 -6.28 -8.56
C GLY A 70 10.35 -6.26 -7.04
N SER A 71 10.65 -5.11 -6.43
CA SER A 71 10.54 -4.89 -4.98
C SER A 71 9.18 -4.36 -4.53
N GLN A 72 8.20 -4.22 -5.43
CA GLN A 72 6.89 -3.62 -5.17
C GLN A 72 5.78 -4.66 -4.95
N TYR A 73 6.12 -5.77 -4.29
CA TYR A 73 5.15 -6.76 -3.83
C TYR A 73 5.50 -7.25 -2.42
N ARG A 74 4.50 -7.82 -1.75
CA ARG A 74 4.65 -8.56 -0.51
C ARG A 74 3.94 -9.89 -0.67
N LEU A 75 4.68 -10.97 -0.43
CA LEU A 75 4.16 -12.34 -0.43
C LEU A 75 4.14 -12.84 1.00
N GLU A 76 2.97 -13.18 1.51
CA GLU A 76 2.80 -13.89 2.77
C GLU A 76 2.33 -15.32 2.49
N THR A 77 2.89 -16.29 3.20
CA THR A 77 2.40 -17.67 3.19
C THR A 77 1.73 -17.93 4.52
N VAL A 78 0.42 -18.19 4.49
CA VAL A 78 -0.36 -18.45 5.70
C VAL A 78 -1.03 -19.82 5.54
N ARG A 79 -0.64 -20.79 6.37
CA ARG A 79 -1.09 -22.18 6.29
C ARG A 79 -0.73 -22.79 4.92
N ASP A 80 -1.70 -22.86 4.01
CA ASP A 80 -1.60 -23.46 2.68
C ASP A 80 -2.04 -22.46 1.60
N GLU A 81 -1.86 -21.16 1.85
CA GLU A 81 -2.26 -20.08 0.96
C GLU A 81 -1.12 -19.09 0.76
N PHE A 82 -0.90 -18.70 -0.49
CA PHE A 82 -0.10 -17.56 -0.87
C PHE A 82 -0.98 -16.31 -0.95
N ARG A 83 -0.69 -15.32 -0.11
CA ARG A 83 -1.34 -14.02 -0.10
C ARG A 83 -0.41 -13.00 -0.73
N ILE A 84 -0.80 -12.51 -1.90
CA ILE A 84 -0.01 -11.60 -2.72
C ILE A 84 -0.59 -10.21 -2.58
N PHE A 85 0.21 -9.31 -2.02
CA PHE A 85 -0.07 -7.87 -1.98
C PHE A 85 0.83 -7.19 -3.02
N ALA A 86 0.27 -6.79 -4.14
CA ALA A 86 0.99 -6.13 -5.22
C ALA A 86 0.15 -4.97 -5.78
N ALA A 87 0.78 -4.12 -6.60
CA ALA A 87 0.08 -3.03 -7.25
C ALA A 87 -1.06 -3.53 -8.15
N GLU A 88 -0.87 -4.67 -8.79
CA GLU A 88 -1.81 -5.32 -9.70
C GLU A 88 -1.95 -6.81 -9.37
N LYS A 89 -3.00 -7.45 -9.89
CA LYS A 89 -3.22 -8.89 -9.75
C LYS A 89 -2.45 -9.66 -10.81
N LEU A 90 -2.08 -10.91 -10.50
CA LEU A 90 -1.60 -11.86 -11.49
C LEU A 90 -2.79 -12.33 -12.36
N SER A 91 -2.57 -12.43 -13.67
CA SER A 91 -3.53 -13.04 -14.57
C SER A 91 -3.57 -14.55 -14.37
N GLU A 92 -4.66 -15.19 -14.81
CA GLU A 92 -4.82 -16.64 -14.68
C GLU A 92 -3.73 -17.41 -15.45
N GLU A 93 -3.29 -16.88 -16.58
CA GLU A 93 -2.20 -17.44 -17.40
C GLU A 93 -0.87 -17.44 -16.65
N GLU A 94 -0.55 -16.34 -15.96
CA GLU A 94 0.66 -16.23 -15.14
C GLU A 94 0.64 -17.20 -13.96
N ILE A 95 -0.54 -17.34 -13.34
CA ILE A 95 -0.77 -18.31 -12.26
C ILE A 95 -0.61 -19.74 -12.78
N GLN A 96 -1.12 -20.02 -13.98
CA GLN A 96 -1.02 -21.33 -14.63
C GLN A 96 0.43 -21.68 -14.97
N GLY A 97 1.25 -20.71 -15.37
CA GLY A 97 2.69 -20.91 -15.59
C GLY A 97 3.47 -21.30 -14.33
N CYS A 98 2.94 -20.99 -13.14
CA CYS A 98 3.54 -21.32 -11.86
C CYS A 98 3.06 -22.67 -11.28
N ARG A 99 2.15 -23.37 -11.96
CA ARG A 99 1.67 -24.69 -11.50
C ARG A 99 2.80 -25.73 -11.55
N PHE A 100 2.68 -26.75 -10.70
CA PHE A 100 3.52 -27.94 -10.78
C PHE A 100 3.28 -28.59 -12.15
N TYR A 101 4.32 -28.65 -12.98
CA TYR A 101 4.30 -29.54 -14.15
C TYR A 101 4.41 -30.96 -13.61
N MET A 102 3.32 -31.72 -13.71
CA MET A 102 3.38 -33.18 -13.68
C MET A 102 3.95 -33.70 -14.99
#